data_AF-A0A1G7DUU4-F1
#
_entry.id   AF-A0A1G7DUU4-F1
#
_cell.length_a   1.000
_cell.length_b   1.000
_cell.length_c   1.000
_cell.angle_alpha   90.00
_cell.angle_beta   90.00
_cell.angle_gamma   90.00
#
_symmetry.space_group_name_H-M   'P 1'
#
loop_
_entity.id
_entity.type
_entity.pdbx_description
1 polymer ?
#
loop_
_entity_poly.entity_id
_entity_poly.type
_entity_poly.pdbx_seq_one_letter_code
_entity_poly.pdbx_strand_id
1 'polypeptide(L)'
;MAKPWEIDEGLWARIAALLPEHRPGSRGPVPLDDRKCLQGVLFVLYTGINWKHLPPELGFGSGITCWRRFRRWCEAGVWDRLHRRLLSELH
;
A
#
# COMPACT_ATOMS: atom_id res chain seq x y z
N MET A 1 -11.40 -2.93 18.85
CA MET A 1 -10.02 -2.70 18.37
C MET A 1 -10.10 -2.16 16.96
N ALA A 2 -9.33 -1.12 16.62
CA ALA A 2 -9.26 -0.62 15.24
C ALA A 2 -8.71 -1.72 14.32
N LYS A 3 -9.16 -1.76 13.06
CA LYS A 3 -8.66 -2.74 12.10
C LYS A 3 -7.18 -2.44 11.83
N PRO A 4 -6.25 -3.40 12.00
CA PRO A 4 -4.81 -3.14 11.86
C PRO A 4 -4.34 -2.66 10.47
N TRP A 5 -5.20 -2.81 9.46
CA TRP A 5 -4.97 -2.35 8.09
C TRP A 5 -5.66 -1.02 7.77
N GLU A 6 -6.29 -0.36 8.74
CA GLU A 6 -6.78 1.02 8.59
C GLU A 6 -5.65 2.00 8.93
N ILE A 7 -5.36 2.91 8.00
CA ILE A 7 -4.26 3.87 8.09
C ILE A 7 -4.89 5.25 8.29
N ASP A 8 -4.47 5.96 9.33
CA ASP A 8 -4.91 7.33 9.56
C ASP A 8 -4.33 8.30 8.51
N GLU A 9 -4.88 9.51 8.46
CA GLU A 9 -4.47 10.50 7.46
C GLU A 9 -3.01 10.94 7.60
N GLY A 10 -2.50 11.05 8.83
CA GLY A 10 -1.15 11.48 9.10
C GLY A 10 -0.11 10.43 8.66
N LEU A 11 -0.38 9.16 8.90
CA LEU A 11 0.47 8.08 8.39
C LEU A 11 0.35 7.96 6.87
N TRP A 12 -0.87 8.07 6.32
CA TRP A 12 -1.08 8.04 4.87
C TRP A 12 -0.30 9.13 4.15
N ALA A 13 -0.36 10.38 4.61
CA ALA A 13 0.35 11.50 3.99
C ALA A 13 1.87 11.26 3.90
N ARG A 14 2.47 10.67 4.95
CA ARG A 14 3.90 10.32 4.98
C ARG A 14 4.25 9.24 3.96
N ILE A 15 3.39 8.23 3.80
CA ILE A 15 3.61 7.12 2.85
C ILE A 15 3.38 7.61 1.41
N ALA A 16 2.30 8.33 1.17
CA ALA A 16 1.92 8.86 -0.14
C ALA A 16 3.04 9.69 -0.77
N ALA A 17 3.72 10.52 0.03
CA ALA A 17 4.85 11.33 -0.41
C ALA A 17 6.08 10.53 -0.88
N LEU A 18 6.15 9.23 -0.56
CA LEU A 18 7.27 8.35 -0.92
C LEU A 18 6.94 7.42 -2.11
N LEU A 19 5.66 7.37 -2.51
CA LEU A 19 5.21 6.47 -3.57
C LEU A 19 5.77 6.92 -4.93
N PRO A 20 6.21 5.98 -5.77
CA PRO A 20 6.66 6.30 -7.11
C PRO A 20 5.47 6.80 -7.95
N GLU A 21 5.69 7.86 -8.72
CA GLU A 21 4.67 8.39 -9.62
C GLU A 21 4.13 7.31 -10.57
N HIS A 22 2.84 7.40 -10.88
CA HIS A 22 2.28 6.65 -12.00
C HIS A 22 2.95 7.13 -13.28
N ARG A 23 3.59 6.22 -14.03
CA ARG A 23 4.18 6.60 -15.33
C ARG A 23 3.08 7.18 -16.22
N PRO A 24 3.20 8.44 -16.68
CA PRO A 24 2.22 9.00 -17.59
C PRO A 24 2.17 8.16 -18.88
N GLY A 25 0.96 7.81 -19.32
CA GLY A 25 0.75 7.02 -20.53
C GLY A 25 0.53 5.52 -20.35
N SER A 26 0.33 5.02 -19.12
CA SER A 26 -0.11 3.63 -18.94
C SER A 26 -1.51 3.42 -19.55
N ARG A 27 -1.58 2.77 -20.71
CA ARG A 27 -2.83 2.32 -21.32
C ARG A 27 -3.47 1.27 -20.40
N GLY A 28 -4.47 1.67 -19.62
CA GLY A 28 -5.19 0.78 -18.72
C GLY A 28 -6.26 1.50 -17.90
N PRO A 29 -7.10 0.73 -17.18
CA PRO A 29 -8.10 1.29 -16.27
C PRO A 29 -7.46 2.23 -15.24
N VAL A 30 -8.26 3.18 -14.75
CA VAL A 30 -7.85 4.10 -13.67
C VAL A 30 -7.16 3.29 -12.58
N PRO A 31 -5.91 3.64 -12.19
CA PRO A 31 -5.21 2.92 -11.14
C PRO A 31 -6.06 2.88 -9.88
N LEU A 32 -6.19 1.70 -9.26
CA LEU A 32 -6.75 1.57 -7.92
C LEU A 32 -6.07 2.59 -7.01
N ASP A 33 -6.88 3.29 -6.21
CA ASP A 33 -6.41 4.21 -5.19
C ASP A 33 -5.30 3.58 -4.35
N ASP A 34 -4.15 4.26 -4.27
CA ASP A 34 -2.96 3.69 -3.64
C ASP A 34 -3.18 3.43 -2.14
N ARG A 35 -4.04 4.20 -1.47
CA ARG A 35 -4.39 3.96 -0.06
C ARG A 35 -5.17 2.66 0.07
N LYS A 36 -6.23 2.48 -0.73
CA LYS A 36 -6.98 1.21 -0.74
C LYS A 36 -6.08 0.02 -1.06
N CYS A 37 -5.16 0.18 -2.01
CA CYS A 37 -4.22 -0.86 -2.36
C CYS A 37 -3.28 -1.19 -1.18
N LEU A 38 -2.78 -0.18 -0.49
CA LEU A 38 -1.96 -0.35 0.70
C LEU A 38 -2.72 -1.02 1.84
N GLN A 39 -3.97 -0.65 2.09
CA GLN A 39 -4.81 -1.32 3.08
C GLN A 39 -5.04 -2.79 2.73
N GLY A 40 -5.22 -3.13 1.45
CA GLY A 40 -5.26 -4.51 0.98
C GLY A 40 -3.97 -5.29 1.23
N VAL A 41 -2.81 -4.65 0.99
CA VAL A 41 -1.49 -5.22 1.33
C VAL A 41 -1.41 -5.49 2.84
N LEU A 42 -1.73 -4.51 3.68
CA LEU A 42 -1.69 -4.67 5.13
C LEU A 42 -2.64 -5.76 5.62
N PHE A 43 -3.84 -5.87 5.03
CA PHE A 43 -4.78 -6.94 5.36
C PHE A 43 -4.17 -8.32 5.09
N VAL A 44 -3.59 -8.52 3.90
CA VAL A 44 -2.96 -9.81 3.54
C VAL A 44 -1.77 -10.11 4.46
N LEU A 45 -0.90 -9.14 4.72
CA LEU A 45 0.26 -9.32 5.59
C LEU A 45 -0.14 -9.61 7.05
N TYR A 46 -1.20 -8.96 7.54
CA TYR A 46 -1.71 -9.16 8.89
C TYR A 46 -2.40 -10.51 9.07
N THR A 47 -3.20 -10.94 8.09
CA THR A 47 -4.00 -12.18 8.17
C THR A 47 -3.24 -13.42 7.66
N GLY A 48 -2.17 -13.24 6.89
CA GLY A 48 -1.39 -14.32 6.29
C GLY A 48 -2.10 -15.07 5.15
N ILE A 49 -3.25 -14.57 4.66
CA ILE A 49 -3.98 -15.24 3.59
C ILE A 49 -3.21 -15.19 2.26
N ASN A 50 -3.59 -16.07 1.33
CA ASN A 50 -3.08 -15.96 -0.03
C ASN A 50 -3.62 -14.70 -0.72
N TRP A 51 -2.79 -14.00 -1.50
CA TRP A 51 -3.19 -12.83 -2.30
C TRP A 51 -4.43 -13.09 -3.17
N LYS A 52 -4.61 -14.30 -3.71
CA LYS A 52 -5.80 -14.65 -4.51
C LYS A 52 -7.09 -14.73 -3.69
N HIS A 53 -6.98 -14.85 -2.38
CA HIS A 53 -8.10 -14.97 -1.44
C HIS A 53 -8.46 -13.64 -0.77
N LEU A 54 -7.87 -12.52 -1.20
CA LEU A 54 -8.25 -11.20 -0.70
C LEU A 54 -9.75 -10.96 -0.97
N PRO A 55 -10.60 -10.78 0.06
CA PRO A 55 -12.04 -10.71 -0.15
C PRO A 55 -12.43 -9.43 -0.92
N PRO A 56 -13.15 -9.54 -2.05
CA PRO A 56 -13.51 -8.41 -2.89
C PRO A 56 -14.45 -7.41 -2.20
N GLU A 57 -15.26 -7.87 -1.24
CA GLU A 57 -16.18 -7.04 -0.43
C GLU A 57 -15.48 -5.98 0.41
N LEU A 58 -14.17 -6.11 0.67
CA LEU A 58 -13.38 -5.10 1.37
C LEU A 58 -13.05 -3.88 0.50
N GLY A 59 -13.26 -3.95 -0.81
CA GLY A 59 -13.06 -2.82 -1.72
C GLY A 59 -11.59 -2.42 -1.95
N PHE A 60 -10.63 -3.28 -1.58
CA PHE A 60 -9.19 -3.07 -1.80
C PHE A 60 -8.71 -3.47 -3.21
N GLY A 61 -9.63 -3.82 -4.11
CA GLY A 61 -9.32 -4.38 -5.41
C GLY A 61 -8.79 -5.82 -5.34
N SER A 62 -8.23 -6.32 -6.43
CA SER A 62 -7.71 -7.69 -6.46
C SER A 62 -6.43 -7.81 -5.64
N GLY A 63 -6.24 -8.92 -4.93
CA GLY A 63 -5.00 -9.12 -4.19
C GLY A 63 -3.78 -9.33 -5.09
N ILE A 64 -3.96 -9.73 -6.36
CA ILE A 64 -2.87 -9.73 -7.35
C ILE A 64 -2.43 -8.30 -7.69
N THR A 65 -3.37 -7.35 -7.80
CA THR A 65 -3.05 -5.91 -7.94
C THR A 65 -2.27 -5.43 -6.74
N CYS A 66 -2.71 -5.78 -5.51
CA CYS A 66 -2.02 -5.44 -4.27
C CYS A 66 -0.60 -5.99 -4.23
N TRP A 67 -0.39 -7.26 -4.58
CA TRP A 67 0.92 -7.88 -4.64
C TRP A 67 1.86 -7.18 -5.63
N ARG A 68 1.39 -6.90 -6.86
CA ARG A 68 2.20 -6.20 -7.87
C ARG A 68 2.59 -4.80 -7.40
N ARG A 69 1.66 -4.12 -6.74
CA ARG A 69 1.88 -2.78 -6.18
C ARG A 69 2.89 -2.81 -5.04
N PHE A 70 2.71 -3.72 -4.09
CA PHE A 70 3.63 -3.94 -2.98
C PHE A 70 5.05 -4.21 -3.48
N ARG A 71 5.19 -5.13 -4.44
CA ARG A 71 6.48 -5.44 -5.06
C ARG A 71 7.13 -4.20 -5.69
N ARG A 72 6.37 -3.40 -6.45
CA ARG A 72 6.87 -2.15 -7.03
C ARG A 72 7.34 -1.16 -5.97
N TRP A 73 6.63 -1.05 -4.85
CA TRP A 73 7.03 -0.19 -3.74
C TRP A 73 8.29 -0.69 -3.01
N CYS A 74 8.43 -2.01 -2.86
CA CYS A 74 9.67 -2.62 -2.35
C CYS A 74 10.86 -2.31 -3.28
N GLU A 75 10.71 -2.57 -4.58
CA GLU A 75 11.75 -2.31 -5.58
C GLU A 75 12.11 -0.81 -5.66
N ALA A 76 11.14 0.07 -5.41
CA ALA A 76 11.36 1.51 -5.36
C ALA A 76 11.94 2.00 -4.02
N GLY A 77 12.18 1.12 -3.03
CA GLY A 77 12.74 1.48 -1.72
C GLY A 77 11.82 2.34 -0.85
N VAL A 78 10.49 2.27 -1.06
CA VAL A 78 9.51 3.07 -0.31
C VAL A 78 9.63 2.81 1.20
N TRP A 79 9.73 1.54 1.58
CA TRP A 79 9.75 1.11 2.99
C TRP A 79 11.02 1.56 3.72
N ASP A 80 12.18 1.47 3.06
CA ASP A 80 13.44 1.93 3.65
C ASP A 80 13.44 3.45 3.87
N ARG A 81 12.88 4.20 2.92
CA ARG A 81 12.71 5.66 3.07
C ARG A 81 11.73 5.99 4.19
N LEU A 82 10.61 5.27 4.28
CA LEU A 82 9.62 5.46 5.33
C LEU A 82 10.23 5.18 6.71
N HIS A 83 10.92 4.06 6.87
CA HIS A 83 11.57 3.69 8.12
C HIS A 83 12.59 4.74 8.56
N ARG A 84 13.47 5.20 7.66
CA ARG A 84 14.42 6.28 7.97
C ARG A 84 13.73 7.58 8.37
N ARG A 85 12.64 7.96 7.68
CA ARG A 85 11.87 9.16 8.00
C ARG A 85 11.23 9.07 9.39
N LEU A 86 10.58 7.95 9.70
CA LEU A 86 9.97 7.76 11.02
C LEU A 86 11.02 7.76 12.14
N LEU A 87 12.18 7.13 11.92
CA LEU A 87 13.29 7.18 12.88
C LEU A 87 13.79 8.62 13.11
N SER A 88 13.84 9.46 12.06
CA SER A 88 14.26 10.86 12.22
C SER A 88 13.26 11.73 12.97
N GLU A 89 11.98 11.34 13.04
CA GLU A 89 10.94 12.05 13.80
C GLU A 89 10.95 11.70 15.30
N LEU A 90 11.75 10.72 15.73
CA LEU A 90 11.86 10.27 17.13
C LEU A 90 12.99 10.95 17.92
N HIS A 91 13.78 11.81 17.27
CA HIS A 91 14.85 12.60 17.88
C HIS A 91 14.42 14.07 18.00
#